data_AF-A0A9E3IVP8-F1
#
_entry.id   AF-A0A9E3IVP8-F1
#
_cell.length_a   1.000
_cell.length_b   1.000
_cell.length_c   1.000
_cell.angle_alpha   90.00
_cell.angle_beta   90.00
_cell.angle_gamma   90.00
#
_symmetry.space_group_name_H-M   'P 1'
#
loop_
_entity.id
_entity.type
_entity.pdbx_description
1 polymer ?
#
loop_
_entity_poly.entity_id
_entity_poly.type
_entity_poly.pdbx_seq_one_letter_code
_entity_poly.pdbx_strand_id
1 'polypeptide(L)'
;MSGKPLAAALMAAAALGACAKTASAPASNGSICANFKLANAGVAPGAPEGAATVDECVRRWAYSLATSRDPAESVAEAATVACSTALVRWNQAAVAQPDGADESASLITGQPTNPLAEHNAFAHSRALLYVVQARAGNCPAPPAKDGRPEGVVG
;
A
#
# COMPACT_ATOMS: atom_id res chain seq x y z
N MET A 1 -62.05 37.51 22.46
CA MET A 1 -61.38 36.21 22.25
C MET A 1 -60.06 36.50 21.55
N SER A 2 -58.97 36.16 22.22
CA SER A 2 -57.58 36.50 21.87
C SER A 2 -57.04 35.75 20.65
N GLY A 3 -56.17 36.41 19.88
CA GLY A 3 -55.29 35.80 18.88
C GLY A 3 -54.37 36.84 18.22
N LYS A 4 -53.20 37.11 18.85
CA LYS A 4 -52.02 37.82 18.29
C LYS A 4 -51.09 36.79 17.60
N PRO A 5 -49.93 37.16 17.02
CA PRO A 5 -49.64 38.00 15.85
C PRO A 5 -48.72 37.29 14.80
N LEU A 6 -48.49 37.94 13.65
CA LEU A 6 -47.38 37.62 12.72
C LEU A 6 -46.00 37.69 13.43
N ALA A 7 -45.13 36.68 13.27
CA ALA A 7 -43.66 36.83 13.18
C ALA A 7 -42.92 35.53 12.82
N ALA A 8 -42.18 35.59 11.70
CA ALA A 8 -40.84 35.06 11.39
C ALA A 8 -40.29 33.78 12.06
N ALA A 9 -39.76 32.87 11.22
CA ALA A 9 -38.43 32.27 11.40
C ALA A 9 -37.92 31.60 10.11
N LEU A 10 -37.21 32.37 9.29
CA LEU A 10 -36.14 31.88 8.41
C LEU A 10 -34.98 31.43 9.30
N MET A 11 -34.79 30.13 9.54
CA MET A 11 -33.49 29.53 9.94
C MET A 11 -33.55 28.01 9.81
N ALA A 12 -32.95 27.46 8.76
CA ALA A 12 -32.35 26.12 8.79
C ALA A 12 -30.99 26.21 8.10
N ALA A 13 -30.12 27.03 8.70
CA ALA A 13 -28.71 27.03 8.40
C ALA A 13 -28.04 25.79 9.02
N ALA A 14 -27.14 25.19 8.24
CA ALA A 14 -25.96 24.46 8.70
C ALA A 14 -26.17 23.30 9.70
N ALA A 15 -26.32 22.08 9.18
CA ALA A 15 -26.04 20.86 9.94
C ALA A 15 -25.31 19.75 9.15
N LEU A 16 -24.58 20.10 8.08
CA LEU A 16 -23.70 19.15 7.35
C LEU A 16 -22.20 19.34 7.68
N GLY A 17 -21.86 20.20 8.66
CA GLY A 17 -20.48 20.58 8.97
C GLY A 17 -20.03 20.19 10.38
N ALA A 18 -20.20 18.94 10.81
CA ALA A 18 -19.63 18.48 12.08
C ALA A 18 -19.43 16.95 12.13
N CYS A 19 -18.59 16.40 11.26
CA CYS A 19 -17.90 15.14 11.56
C CYS A 19 -16.42 15.18 11.16
N ALA A 20 -15.79 16.34 11.31
CA ALA A 20 -14.34 16.42 11.46
C ALA A 20 -14.06 16.67 12.94
N LYS A 21 -14.33 15.65 13.78
CA LYS A 21 -13.67 15.61 15.08
C LYS A 21 -12.21 15.40 14.75
N THR A 22 -11.43 16.45 14.92
CA THR A 22 -9.96 16.45 14.92
C THR A 22 -9.52 15.54 16.06
N ALA A 23 -9.71 14.24 15.90
CA ALA A 23 -8.94 13.28 16.64
C ALA A 23 -7.51 13.53 16.20
N SER A 24 -6.70 14.08 17.11
CA SER A 24 -5.26 14.11 16.95
C SER A 24 -4.86 12.73 16.44
N ALA A 25 -4.35 12.67 15.21
CA ALA A 25 -3.92 11.40 14.65
C ALA A 25 -2.95 10.77 15.66
N PRO A 26 -3.14 9.48 16.03
CA PRO A 26 -2.29 8.85 17.03
C PRO A 26 -0.82 9.06 16.66
N ALA A 27 0.03 9.38 17.62
CA ALA A 27 1.45 9.63 17.33
C ALA A 27 2.04 8.43 16.57
N SER A 28 2.74 8.70 15.48
CA SER A 28 3.33 7.65 14.65
C SER A 28 4.33 6.82 15.45
N ASN A 29 4.27 5.49 15.36
CA ASN A 29 5.24 4.61 15.98
C ASN A 29 6.45 4.42 15.06
N GLY A 30 7.45 5.28 15.22
CA GLY A 30 8.67 5.27 14.40
C GLY A 30 9.48 3.97 14.42
N SER A 31 9.27 3.06 15.39
CA SER A 31 9.93 1.74 15.41
C SER A 31 9.33 0.75 14.41
N ILE A 32 8.07 0.97 14.03
CA ILE A 32 7.33 0.14 13.06
C ILE A 32 7.34 0.81 11.68
N CYS A 33 7.46 2.14 11.60
CA CYS A 33 7.41 2.83 10.31
C CYS A 33 8.69 2.71 9.50
N ALA A 34 8.55 2.47 8.20
CA ALA A 34 9.66 2.50 7.26
C ALA A 34 10.27 3.90 7.18
N ASN A 35 11.60 3.96 7.03
CA ASN A 35 12.32 5.20 6.81
C ASN A 35 12.66 5.38 5.32
N PHE A 36 11.77 6.06 4.60
CA PHE A 36 11.94 6.31 3.16
C PHE A 36 13.05 7.32 2.81
N LYS A 37 13.58 8.06 3.79
CA LYS A 37 14.75 8.94 3.60
C LYS A 37 16.06 8.15 3.58
N LEU A 38 16.10 7.01 4.29
CA LEU A 38 17.23 6.09 4.31
C LEU A 38 17.14 4.99 3.24
N ALA A 39 15.97 4.78 2.63
CA ALA A 39 15.69 3.69 1.70
C ALA A 39 16.40 3.77 0.32
N ASN A 40 17.33 4.73 0.12
CA ASN A 40 18.37 4.62 -0.91
C ASN A 40 19.50 3.65 -0.50
N ALA A 41 19.49 3.15 0.74
CA ALA A 41 20.38 2.09 1.19
C ALA A 41 19.84 0.73 0.73
N GLY A 42 20.29 0.34 -0.47
CA GLY A 42 20.56 -1.03 -0.92
C GLY A 42 19.65 -2.17 -0.44
N VAL A 43 19.01 -2.80 -1.42
CA VAL A 43 18.69 -4.23 -1.52
C VAL A 43 19.35 -5.09 -0.43
N ALA A 44 18.55 -5.83 0.34
CA ALA A 44 19.07 -6.82 1.29
C ALA A 44 20.05 -7.77 0.55
N PRO A 45 21.26 -8.00 1.08
CA PRO A 45 22.25 -8.83 0.39
C PRO A 45 21.68 -10.22 0.14
N GLY A 46 21.61 -10.63 -1.12
CA GLY A 46 21.09 -11.93 -1.55
C GLY A 46 19.63 -11.96 -2.02
N ALA A 47 18.89 -10.85 -1.98
CA ALA A 47 17.62 -10.77 -2.69
C ALA A 47 17.87 -10.67 -4.21
N PRO A 48 17.21 -11.47 -5.07
CA PRO A 48 17.31 -11.29 -6.51
C PRO A 48 16.85 -9.87 -6.85
N GLU A 49 17.59 -9.18 -7.73
CA GLU A 49 17.40 -7.76 -8.03
C GLU A 49 15.95 -7.41 -8.39
N GLY A 50 15.23 -8.34 -9.02
CA GLY A 50 13.81 -8.22 -9.33
C GLY A 50 12.89 -8.18 -8.10
N ALA A 51 13.09 -9.07 -7.13
CA ALA A 51 12.29 -9.13 -5.90
C ALA A 51 12.45 -7.85 -5.07
N ALA A 52 13.68 -7.33 -4.97
CA ALA A 52 13.95 -6.12 -4.21
C ALA A 52 13.32 -4.88 -4.86
N THR A 53 13.32 -4.81 -6.20
CA THR A 53 12.65 -3.73 -6.94
C THR A 53 11.14 -3.75 -6.73
N VAL A 54 10.53 -4.94 -6.78
CA VAL A 54 9.10 -5.11 -6.53
C VAL A 54 8.75 -4.81 -5.07
N ASP A 55 9.54 -5.32 -4.11
CA ASP A 55 9.33 -5.09 -2.67
C ASP A 55 9.34 -3.61 -2.31
N GLU A 56 10.29 -2.83 -2.84
CA GLU A 56 10.36 -1.39 -2.58
C GLU A 56 9.20 -0.64 -3.25
N CYS A 57 8.81 -1.05 -4.47
CA CYS A 57 7.64 -0.48 -5.13
C CYS A 57 6.36 -0.68 -4.30
N VAL A 58 6.09 -1.93 -3.87
CA VAL A 58 4.88 -2.23 -3.10
C VAL A 58 4.94 -1.58 -1.72
N ARG A 59 6.12 -1.47 -1.09
CA ARG A 59 6.29 -0.78 0.19
C ARG A 59 5.86 0.68 0.09
N ARG A 60 6.31 1.39 -0.93
CA ARG A 60 5.99 2.81 -1.11
C ARG A 60 4.51 3.02 -1.41
N TRP A 61 3.93 2.24 -2.32
CA TRP A 61 2.50 2.34 -2.62
C TRP A 61 1.61 1.94 -1.44
N ALA A 62 1.96 0.86 -0.73
CA ALA A 62 1.23 0.44 0.46
C ALA A 62 1.19 1.54 1.52
N TYR A 63 2.31 2.20 1.80
CA TYR A 63 2.36 3.32 2.74
C TYR A 63 1.61 4.56 2.23
N SER A 64 1.67 4.85 0.93
CA SER A 64 0.92 5.97 0.34
C SER A 64 -0.59 5.77 0.40
N LEU A 65 -1.06 4.52 0.24
CA LEU A 65 -2.48 4.17 0.23
C LEU A 65 -3.01 3.78 1.63
N ALA A 66 -2.14 3.65 2.63
CA ALA A 66 -2.48 3.12 3.96
C ALA A 66 -3.59 3.90 4.68
N THR A 67 -3.76 5.19 4.35
CA THR A 67 -4.81 6.06 4.91
C THR A 67 -6.21 5.77 4.36
N SER A 68 -6.34 5.00 3.28
CA SER A 68 -7.63 4.50 2.81
C SER A 68 -8.34 3.70 3.91
N ARG A 69 -9.67 3.76 3.94
CA ARG A 69 -10.52 2.98 4.85
C ARG A 69 -10.96 1.63 4.28
N ASP A 70 -10.57 1.33 3.04
CA ASP A 70 -10.88 0.05 2.41
C ASP A 70 -10.19 -1.12 3.15
N PRO A 71 -10.68 -2.36 2.97
CA PRO A 71 -10.01 -3.56 3.51
C PRO A 71 -8.53 -3.58 3.13
N ALA A 72 -7.68 -4.09 4.04
CA ALA A 72 -6.23 -4.07 3.84
C ALA A 72 -5.82 -4.87 2.59
N GLU A 73 -6.54 -5.94 2.31
CA GLU A 73 -6.40 -6.80 1.14
C GLU A 73 -6.65 -6.02 -0.16
N SER A 74 -7.71 -5.21 -0.23
CA SER A 74 -8.01 -4.38 -1.40
C SER A 74 -6.94 -3.31 -1.63
N VAL A 75 -6.42 -2.71 -0.56
CA VAL A 75 -5.32 -1.74 -0.67
C VAL A 75 -4.01 -2.42 -1.07
N ALA A 76 -3.76 -3.63 -0.59
CA ALA A 76 -2.59 -4.43 -0.96
C ALA A 76 -2.64 -4.85 -2.44
N GLU A 77 -3.82 -5.23 -2.94
CA GLU A 77 -4.04 -5.51 -4.36
C GLU A 77 -3.79 -4.25 -5.21
N ALA A 78 -4.35 -3.10 -4.82
CA ALA A 78 -4.11 -1.84 -5.52
C ALA A 78 -2.62 -1.45 -5.55
N ALA A 79 -1.90 -1.64 -4.43
CA ALA A 79 -0.46 -1.41 -4.38
C ALA A 79 0.33 -2.38 -5.29
N THR A 80 -0.10 -3.63 -5.37
CA THR A 80 0.50 -4.64 -6.25
C THR A 80 0.27 -4.29 -7.72
N VAL A 81 -0.95 -3.90 -8.09
CA VAL A 81 -1.30 -3.46 -9.45
C VAL A 81 -0.51 -2.21 -9.86
N ALA A 82 -0.32 -1.26 -8.94
CA ALA A 82 0.51 -0.07 -9.19
C ALA A 82 1.98 -0.40 -9.49
N CYS A 83 2.44 -1.61 -9.14
CA CYS A 83 3.78 -2.13 -9.39
C CYS A 83 3.86 -3.11 -10.56
N SER A 84 2.85 -3.14 -11.43
CA SER A 84 2.74 -4.12 -12.53
C SER A 84 3.97 -4.14 -13.43
N THR A 85 4.57 -3.00 -13.78
CA THR A 85 5.75 -2.98 -14.66
C THR A 85 6.96 -3.66 -14.02
N ALA A 86 7.23 -3.37 -12.74
CA ALA A 86 8.31 -4.01 -12.00
C ALA A 86 8.10 -5.54 -11.91
N LEU A 87 6.85 -5.96 -11.69
CA LEU A 87 6.47 -7.36 -11.63
C LEU A 87 6.61 -8.06 -12.98
N VAL A 88 6.15 -7.44 -14.07
CA VAL A 88 6.32 -7.97 -15.44
C VAL A 88 7.80 -8.14 -15.75
N ARG A 89 8.64 -7.15 -15.45
CA ARG A 89 10.10 -7.24 -15.67
C ARG A 89 10.72 -8.40 -14.88
N TRP A 90 10.31 -8.59 -13.62
CA TRP A 90 10.79 -9.70 -12.81
C TRP A 90 10.32 -11.06 -13.37
N ASN A 91 9.08 -11.16 -13.85
CA ASN A 91 8.56 -12.36 -14.50
C ASN A 91 9.31 -12.70 -15.80
N GLN A 92 9.63 -11.69 -16.62
CA GLN A 92 10.43 -11.88 -17.84
C GLN A 92 11.84 -12.41 -17.54
N ALA A 93 12.44 -11.95 -16.43
CA ALA A 93 13.76 -12.45 -15.99
C ALA A 93 13.72 -13.91 -15.55
N ALA A 94 12.63 -14.37 -14.91
CA ALA A 94 12.49 -15.76 -14.48
C ALA A 94 12.29 -16.72 -15.66
N VAL A 95 11.44 -16.38 -16.64
CA VAL A 95 11.21 -17.25 -17.80
C VAL A 95 12.40 -17.31 -18.77
N ALA A 96 13.31 -16.33 -18.70
CA ALA A 96 14.56 -16.34 -19.47
C ALA A 96 15.61 -17.32 -18.89
N GLN A 97 15.38 -17.87 -17.70
CA GLN A 97 16.24 -18.90 -17.12
C GLN A 97 15.89 -20.27 -17.72
N PRO A 98 16.90 -21.12 -18.02
CA PRO A 98 16.68 -22.41 -18.68
C PRO A 98 15.76 -23.37 -17.91
N ASP A 99 15.64 -23.21 -16.59
CA ASP A 99 14.75 -24.00 -15.71
C ASP A 99 13.46 -23.24 -15.33
N GLY A 100 13.23 -22.05 -15.91
CA GLY A 100 12.17 -21.11 -15.50
C GLY A 100 10.74 -21.53 -15.84
N ALA A 101 10.57 -22.66 -16.53
CA ALA A 101 9.28 -23.22 -16.93
C ALA A 101 8.86 -24.45 -16.10
N ASP A 102 9.74 -25.00 -15.26
CA ASP A 102 9.43 -26.19 -14.48
C ASP A 102 8.66 -25.84 -13.19
N GLU A 103 7.56 -26.56 -12.95
CA GLU A 103 6.81 -26.50 -11.70
C GLU A 103 7.74 -26.94 -10.56
N SER A 104 7.99 -26.03 -9.64
CA SER A 104 8.76 -26.26 -8.42
C SER A 104 7.81 -26.49 -7.25
N ALA A 105 8.25 -27.16 -6.18
CA ALA A 105 7.45 -27.23 -4.97
C ALA A 105 7.50 -25.87 -4.24
N SER A 106 6.34 -25.31 -3.90
CA SER A 106 6.26 -24.13 -3.04
C SER A 106 6.92 -24.43 -1.69
N LEU A 107 7.78 -23.54 -1.22
CA LEU A 107 8.48 -23.69 0.06
C LEU A 107 7.52 -23.58 1.26
N ILE A 108 6.33 -23.02 1.08
CA ILE A 108 5.34 -22.78 2.14
C ILE A 108 4.33 -23.92 2.21
N THR A 109 3.81 -24.37 1.07
CA THR A 109 2.70 -25.33 1.01
C THR A 109 3.12 -26.74 0.56
N GLY A 110 4.32 -26.88 0.00
CA GLY A 110 4.80 -28.12 -0.62
C GLY A 110 4.03 -28.52 -1.87
N GLN A 111 3.06 -27.71 -2.33
CA GLN A 111 2.30 -27.95 -3.55
C GLN A 111 3.11 -27.50 -4.78
N PRO A 112 2.91 -28.14 -5.94
CA PRO A 112 3.49 -27.66 -7.19
C PRO A 112 3.01 -26.22 -7.46
N THR A 113 3.97 -25.36 -7.82
CA THR A 113 3.80 -23.95 -8.15
C THR A 113 4.74 -23.58 -9.29
N ASN A 114 4.50 -22.46 -9.95
CA ASN A 114 5.44 -21.89 -10.92
C ASN A 114 6.05 -20.59 -10.40
N PRO A 115 7.22 -20.19 -10.93
CA PRO A 115 7.89 -18.95 -10.53
C PRO A 115 7.00 -17.71 -10.62
N LEU A 116 6.12 -17.63 -11.62
CA LEU A 116 5.20 -16.50 -11.81
C LEU A 116 4.16 -16.42 -10.68
N ALA A 117 3.59 -17.55 -10.27
CA ALA A 117 2.66 -17.61 -9.14
C ALA A 117 3.35 -17.18 -7.84
N GLU A 118 4.58 -17.64 -7.59
CA GLU A 118 5.36 -17.24 -6.41
C GLU A 118 5.71 -15.75 -6.39
N HIS A 119 6.04 -15.15 -7.54
CA HIS A 119 6.29 -13.71 -7.63
C HIS A 119 5.04 -12.87 -7.30
N ASN A 120 3.86 -13.29 -7.78
CA ASN A 120 2.60 -12.62 -7.46
C ASN A 120 2.25 -12.77 -5.97
N ALA A 121 2.41 -13.98 -5.41
CA ALA A 121 2.21 -14.24 -3.99
C ALA A 121 3.17 -13.42 -3.11
N PHE A 122 4.44 -13.30 -3.53
CA PHE A 122 5.42 -12.44 -2.87
C PHE A 122 4.96 -10.98 -2.88
N ALA A 123 4.63 -10.42 -4.05
CA ALA A 123 4.23 -9.01 -4.16
C ALA A 123 3.01 -8.69 -3.28
N HIS A 124 1.98 -9.56 -3.34
CA HIS A 124 0.74 -9.37 -2.58
C HIS A 124 0.95 -9.50 -1.06
N SER A 125 1.69 -10.53 -0.62
CA SER A 125 1.97 -10.74 0.81
C SER A 125 2.80 -9.60 1.42
N ARG A 126 3.78 -9.06 0.68
CA ARG A 126 4.56 -7.89 1.09
C ARG A 126 3.68 -6.64 1.13
N ALA A 127 2.85 -6.41 0.11
CA ALA A 127 1.92 -5.29 0.09
C ALA A 127 0.99 -5.30 1.31
N LEU A 128 0.38 -6.45 1.63
CA LEU A 128 -0.50 -6.60 2.80
C LEU A 128 0.24 -6.31 4.10
N LEU A 129 1.44 -6.87 4.27
CA LEU A 129 2.29 -6.60 5.43
C LEU A 129 2.52 -5.10 5.61
N TYR A 130 2.90 -4.39 4.55
CA TYR A 130 3.19 -2.96 4.61
C TYR A 130 1.95 -2.10 4.86
N VAL A 131 0.79 -2.46 4.30
CA VAL A 131 -0.48 -1.76 4.60
C VAL A 131 -0.82 -1.89 6.09
N VAL A 132 -0.74 -3.10 6.63
CA VAL A 132 -1.03 -3.36 8.05
C VAL A 132 -0.02 -2.64 8.95
N GLN A 133 1.26 -2.72 8.61
CA GLN A 133 2.35 -2.03 9.31
C GLN A 133 2.14 -0.51 9.34
N ALA A 134 1.83 0.10 8.19
CA ALA A 134 1.61 1.54 8.07
C ALA A 134 0.37 1.99 8.86
N ARG A 135 -0.74 1.23 8.80
CA ARG A 135 -1.95 1.52 9.56
C ARG A 135 -1.75 1.38 11.06
N ALA A 136 -1.14 0.27 11.51
CA ALA A 136 -0.89 0.00 12.91
C ALA A 136 0.07 1.01 13.53
N GLY A 137 1.08 1.46 12.77
CA GLY A 137 2.04 2.46 13.20
C GLY A 137 1.60 3.92 13.00
N ASN A 138 0.43 4.17 12.41
CA ASN A 138 0.03 5.48 11.88
C ASN A 138 1.17 6.18 11.12
N CYS A 139 1.77 5.43 10.20
CA CYS A 139 2.99 5.85 9.53
C CYS A 139 2.74 6.93 8.48
N PRO A 140 3.67 7.89 8.33
CA PRO A 140 3.57 8.87 7.26
C PRO A 140 3.76 8.21 5.89
N ALA A 141 3.03 8.71 4.90
CA ALA A 141 3.27 8.36 3.51
C ALA A 141 4.69 8.77 3.07
N PRO A 142 5.32 8.04 2.13
CA PRO A 142 6.58 8.45 1.53
C PRO A 142 6.43 9.79 0.78
N PRO A 143 7.54 10.51 0.52
CA PRO A 143 7.56 11.62 -0.42
C PRO A 143 6.98 11.21 -1.78
N ALA A 144 6.25 12.11 -2.42
CA ALA A 144 5.60 11.86 -3.69
C ALA A 144 5.90 12.97 -4.70
N LYS A 145 6.06 12.57 -5.97
CA LYS A 145 6.25 13.46 -7.12
C LYS A 145 5.22 13.08 -8.19
N ASP A 146 4.51 14.08 -8.71
CA ASP A 146 3.49 13.90 -9.75
C ASP A 146 2.42 12.83 -9.40
N GLY A 147 2.00 12.81 -8.13
CA GLY A 147 0.98 11.87 -7.63
C GLY A 147 1.46 10.43 -7.42
N ARG A 148 2.76 10.15 -7.62
CA ARG A 148 3.37 8.83 -7.36
C ARG A 148 4.42 8.92 -6.26
N PRO A 149 4.62 7.86 -5.45
CA PRO A 149 5.70 7.83 -4.49
C PRO A 149 7.06 7.98 -5.21
N GLU A 150 7.93 8.83 -4.70
CA GLU A 150 9.30 8.95 -5.22
C GLU A 150 10.03 7.61 -5.15
N GLY A 151 10.94 7.31 -6.08
CA GLY A 151 11.71 6.06 -6.07
C GLY A 151 10.97 4.82 -6.59
N VAL A 152 9.69 4.93 -6.95
CA VAL A 152 9.00 3.89 -7.73
C VAL A 152 9.43 3.98 -9.18
N VAL A 153 10.02 2.90 -9.71
CA VAL A 153 10.34 2.76 -11.13
C VAL A 153 9.13 2.15 -11.85
N GLY A 154 8.61 2.87 -12.83
CA GLY A 154 7.44 2.47 -13.62
C GLY A 154 7.78 1.66 -14.85
#